data_AF-A0A1G6CM73-F1
#
_entry.id   AF-A0A1G6CM73-F1
#
_cell.length_a   1.000
_cell.length_b   1.000
_cell.length_c   1.000
_cell.angle_alpha   90.00
_cell.angle_beta   90.00
_cell.angle_gamma   90.00
#
_symmetry.space_group_name_H-M   'P 1'
#
loop_
_entity.id
_entity.type
_entity.pdbx_description
1 polymer ?
#
loop_
_entity_poly.entity_id
_entity_poly.type
_entity_poly.pdbx_seq_one_letter_code
_entity_poly.pdbx_strand_id
1 'polypeptide(L)'
;MDIENTKDLRIWIDKGEVSDNEKADIEVIIKAFSDYMTAVDPEYQYNKTFLKDFIPSFIMSNKMLNTKKAFLDTLIDSLNDYKEKLKIEIDNAWKYDGTKDSVILANFFDKSKVNSGKLYYQINYIDEKSFVLAGSIKTEKLDKDIDKVIEEVVDLFLSRLNENDEN
;
A
#
# COMPACT_ATOMS: atom_id res chain seq x y z
N MET A 1 -12.99 -17.23 12.23
CA MET A 1 -12.35 -15.91 12.38
C MET A 1 -11.15 -15.95 11.48
N ASP A 2 -11.17 -15.22 10.37
CA ASP A 2 -10.02 -15.18 9.46
C ASP A 2 -8.86 -14.50 10.18
N ILE A 3 -7.67 -15.10 10.10
CA ILE A 3 -6.47 -14.54 10.72
C ILE A 3 -6.02 -13.35 9.86
N GLU A 4 -6.00 -12.15 10.46
CA GLU A 4 -5.47 -10.95 9.83
C GLU A 4 -3.98 -10.80 10.15
N ASN A 5 -3.10 -11.18 9.21
CA ASN A 5 -1.65 -11.17 9.42
C ASN A 5 -1.03 -9.77 9.38
N THR A 6 -1.80 -8.76 8.94
CA THR A 6 -1.31 -7.42 8.63
C THR A 6 -1.88 -6.34 9.55
N LYS A 7 -2.62 -6.71 10.60
CA LYS A 7 -3.26 -5.77 11.52
C LYS A 7 -2.27 -4.78 12.16
N ASP A 8 -1.21 -5.30 12.79
CA ASP A 8 -0.21 -4.45 13.46
C ASP A 8 0.59 -3.62 12.45
N LEU A 9 0.88 -4.19 11.28
CA LEU A 9 1.52 -3.49 10.17
C LEU A 9 0.64 -2.32 9.68
N ARG A 10 -0.67 -2.54 9.52
CA ARG A 10 -1.62 -1.50 9.12
C ARG A 10 -1.67 -0.37 10.15
N ILE A 11 -1.84 -0.71 11.43
CA ILE A 11 -1.82 0.28 12.52
C ILE A 11 -0.54 1.11 12.48
N TRP A 12 0.59 0.46 12.18
CA TRP A 12 1.87 1.15 12.03
C TRP A 12 1.91 2.08 10.82
N ILE A 13 1.45 1.63 9.64
CA ILE A 13 1.37 2.44 8.41
C ILE A 13 0.47 3.67 8.60
N ASP A 14 -0.64 3.51 9.32
CA ASP A 14 -1.61 4.58 9.58
C ASP A 14 -1.03 5.71 10.47
N LYS A 15 0.09 5.47 11.16
CA LYS A 15 0.82 6.53 11.89
C LYS A 15 1.59 7.48 10.97
N GLY A 16 1.69 7.18 9.67
CA GLY A 16 2.33 8.02 8.68
C GLY A 16 3.77 7.64 8.37
N GLU A 17 4.56 8.63 7.98
CA GLU A 17 5.97 8.45 7.63
C GLU A 17 6.84 8.19 8.85
N VAL A 18 7.82 7.30 8.69
CA VAL A 18 8.81 6.99 9.72
C VAL A 18 10.02 7.90 9.52
N SER A 19 10.32 8.71 10.54
CA SER A 19 11.49 9.59 10.55
C SER A 19 12.80 8.81 10.58
N ASP A 20 13.92 9.46 10.24
CA ASP A 20 15.23 8.79 10.26
C ASP A 20 15.66 8.35 11.67
N ASN A 21 15.25 9.11 12.70
CA ASN A 21 15.46 8.71 14.10
C ASN A 21 14.65 7.45 14.43
N GLU A 22 13.38 7.39 14.06
CA GLU A 22 12.54 6.21 14.30
C GLU A 22 13.04 4.99 13.51
N LYS A 23 13.57 5.18 12.29
CA LYS A 23 14.25 4.09 11.56
C LYS A 23 15.40 3.54 12.37
N ALA A 24 16.30 4.41 12.85
CA ALA A 24 17.43 4.00 13.67
C ALA A 24 16.98 3.26 14.94
N ASP A 25 15.94 3.76 15.61
CA ASP A 25 15.37 3.12 16.80
C ASP A 25 14.80 1.73 16.48
N ILE A 26 14.05 1.57 15.39
CA ILE A 26 13.54 0.28 14.93
C ILE A 26 14.69 -0.69 14.66
N GLU A 27 15.75 -0.24 13.99
CA GLU A 27 16.91 -1.09 13.74
C GLU A 27 17.55 -1.56 15.05
N VAL A 28 17.72 -0.66 16.01
CA VAL A 28 18.31 -0.97 17.32
C VAL A 28 17.43 -1.96 18.08
N ILE A 29 16.12 -1.74 18.12
CA ILE A 29 15.15 -2.61 18.81
C ILE A 29 15.18 -4.02 18.21
N ILE A 30 15.13 -4.16 16.88
CA ILE A 30 15.14 -5.48 16.24
C ILE A 30 16.49 -6.17 16.44
N LYS A 31 17.61 -5.44 16.34
CA LYS A 31 18.95 -5.98 16.61
C LYS A 31 19.07 -6.48 18.05
N ALA A 32 18.60 -5.69 19.02
CA ALA A 32 18.64 -6.05 20.44
C ALA A 32 17.74 -7.26 20.74
N PHE A 33 16.53 -7.31 20.18
CA PHE A 33 15.62 -8.45 20.33
C PHE A 33 16.22 -9.74 19.73
N SER A 34 16.81 -9.64 18.54
CA SER A 34 17.53 -10.73 17.88
C SER A 34 18.72 -11.24 18.70
N ASP A 35 19.50 -10.33 19.30
CA ASP A 35 20.61 -10.68 20.19
C ASP A 35 20.12 -11.33 21.49
N TYR A 36 19.01 -10.85 22.07
CA TYR A 36 18.37 -11.47 23.24
C TYR A 36 17.91 -12.90 22.95
N MET A 37 17.20 -13.13 21.84
CA MET A 37 16.74 -14.48 21.44
C MET A 37 17.90 -15.48 21.37
N THR A 38 19.04 -15.05 20.83
CA THR A 38 20.25 -15.88 20.76
C THR A 38 20.88 -16.15 22.13
N ALA A 39 20.81 -15.17 23.03
CA ALA A 39 21.39 -15.27 24.36
C ALA A 39 20.58 -16.21 25.28
N VAL A 40 19.25 -16.28 25.09
CA VAL A 40 18.37 -17.13 25.89
C VAL A 40 18.14 -18.52 25.26
N ASP A 41 18.33 -18.64 23.94
CA ASP A 41 18.24 -19.90 23.20
C ASP A 41 19.37 -19.98 22.15
N PRO A 42 20.49 -20.66 22.47
CA PRO A 42 21.61 -20.80 21.57
C PRO A 42 21.29 -21.56 20.26
N GLU A 43 20.22 -22.35 20.21
CA GLU A 43 19.79 -23.02 18.97
C GLU A 43 19.15 -22.03 17.98
N TYR A 44 18.76 -20.84 18.46
CA TYR A 44 18.18 -19.76 17.67
C TYR A 44 19.21 -18.90 16.92
N GLN A 45 20.51 -19.25 16.99
CA GLN A 45 21.62 -18.52 16.32
C GLN A 45 21.38 -18.28 14.81
N TYR A 46 20.71 -19.20 14.12
CA TYR A 46 20.41 -19.06 12.69
C TYR A 46 19.45 -17.90 12.38
N ASN A 47 18.53 -17.60 13.31
CA ASN A 47 17.52 -16.55 13.13
C ASN A 47 18.06 -15.13 13.41
N LYS A 48 19.24 -15.01 14.05
CA LYS A 48 19.85 -13.71 14.35
C LYS A 48 20.21 -12.93 13.09
N THR A 49 20.85 -13.62 12.14
CA THR A 49 21.20 -13.06 10.83
C THR A 49 19.92 -12.82 10.02
N PHE A 50 19.01 -13.79 10.06
CA PHE A 50 17.75 -13.72 9.33
C PHE A 50 16.93 -12.47 9.67
N LEU A 51 16.62 -12.21 10.96
CA LEU A 51 15.80 -11.05 11.34
C LEU A 51 16.44 -9.71 10.93
N LYS A 52 17.77 -9.61 10.99
CA LYS A 52 18.50 -8.38 10.62
C LYS A 52 18.38 -8.10 9.12
N ASP A 53 18.36 -9.13 8.28
CA ASP A 53 18.21 -9.00 6.81
C ASP A 53 16.81 -8.52 6.39
N PHE A 54 15.80 -8.70 7.25
CA PHE A 54 14.44 -8.21 6.98
C PHE A 54 14.26 -6.73 7.33
N ILE A 55 15.12 -6.14 8.16
CA ILE A 55 14.96 -4.75 8.63
C ILE A 55 14.89 -3.74 7.45
N PRO A 56 15.84 -3.73 6.50
CA PRO A 56 15.78 -2.77 5.39
C PRO A 56 14.54 -2.96 4.52
N SER A 57 14.14 -4.22 4.33
CA SER A 57 12.97 -4.60 3.56
C SER A 57 11.67 -4.15 4.25
N PHE A 58 11.61 -4.27 5.57
CA PHE A 58 10.48 -3.82 6.38
C PHE A 58 10.33 -2.30 6.30
N ILE A 59 11.42 -1.55 6.51
CA ILE A 59 11.41 -0.08 6.44
C ILE A 59 10.97 0.40 5.05
N MET A 60 11.53 -0.19 3.98
CA MET A 60 11.15 0.13 2.61
C MET A 60 9.68 -0.18 2.33
N SER A 61 9.21 -1.35 2.74
CA SER A 61 7.81 -1.76 2.54
C SER A 61 6.86 -0.84 3.29
N ASN A 62 7.20 -0.44 4.51
CA ASN A 62 6.40 0.51 5.28
C ASN A 62 6.25 1.84 4.54
N LYS A 63 7.37 2.41 4.06
CA LYS A 63 7.35 3.65 3.28
C LYS A 63 6.48 3.50 2.03
N MET A 64 6.72 2.47 1.23
CA MET A 64 6.01 2.27 -0.04
C MET A 64 4.51 2.00 0.17
N LEU A 65 4.16 1.21 1.18
CA LEU A 65 2.76 0.97 1.52
C LEU A 65 2.07 2.26 1.98
N ASN A 66 2.74 3.10 2.77
CA ASN A 66 2.19 4.40 3.19
C ASN A 66 1.97 5.33 1.98
N THR A 67 2.95 5.52 1.10
CA THR A 67 2.81 6.34 -0.12
C THR A 67 1.67 5.85 -1.02
N LYS A 68 1.57 4.53 -1.21
CA LYS A 68 0.54 3.91 -2.06
C LYS A 68 -0.84 3.99 -1.43
N LYS A 69 -0.92 3.94 -0.09
CA LYS A 69 -2.16 4.18 0.65
C LYS A 69 -2.61 5.62 0.50
N ALA A 70 -1.72 6.59 0.69
CA ALA A 70 -2.03 8.00 0.51
C ALA A 70 -2.60 8.28 -0.88
N PHE A 71 -1.98 7.73 -1.93
CA PHE A 71 -2.53 7.82 -3.29
C PHE A 71 -3.94 7.23 -3.39
N LEU A 72 -4.19 6.05 -2.79
CA LEU A 72 -5.51 5.44 -2.82
C LEU A 72 -6.56 6.30 -2.10
N ASP A 73 -6.24 6.77 -0.90
CA ASP A 73 -7.12 7.61 -0.10
C ASP A 73 -7.49 8.89 -0.88
N THR A 74 -6.51 9.60 -1.44
CA THR A 74 -6.74 10.80 -2.24
C THR A 74 -7.53 10.54 -3.53
N LEU A 75 -7.31 9.38 -4.17
CA LEU A 75 -8.07 8.98 -5.35
C LEU A 75 -9.54 8.73 -5.02
N ILE A 76 -9.82 8.06 -3.90
CA ILE A 76 -11.18 7.82 -3.43
C ILE A 76 -11.87 9.14 -3.12
N ASP A 77 -11.20 10.05 -2.43
CA ASP A 77 -11.74 11.38 -2.10
C ASP A 77 -12.05 12.19 -3.38
N SER A 78 -11.19 12.09 -4.40
CA SER A 78 -11.39 12.78 -5.68
C SER A 78 -12.48 12.16 -6.54
N LEU A 79 -12.82 10.89 -6.32
CA LEU A 79 -13.91 10.16 -6.97
C LEU A 79 -15.11 9.95 -6.02
N ASN A 80 -15.31 10.87 -5.06
CA ASN A 80 -16.31 10.71 -4.00
C ASN A 80 -17.74 10.45 -4.52
N ASP A 81 -18.12 11.03 -5.66
CA ASP A 81 -19.46 10.85 -6.26
C ASP A 81 -19.68 9.42 -6.80
N TYR A 82 -18.61 8.66 -7.04
CA TYR A 82 -18.64 7.30 -7.57
C TYR A 82 -18.30 6.24 -6.52
N LYS A 83 -17.86 6.66 -5.32
CA LYS A 83 -17.14 5.80 -4.37
C LYS A 83 -17.86 4.51 -3.97
N GLU A 84 -19.19 4.56 -3.80
CA GLU A 84 -19.99 3.38 -3.40
C GLU A 84 -19.96 2.25 -4.44
N LYS A 85 -19.62 2.59 -5.69
CA LYS A 85 -19.60 1.70 -6.85
C LYS A 85 -18.18 1.43 -7.35
N LEU A 86 -17.17 1.99 -6.69
CA LEU A 86 -15.78 1.80 -7.06
C LEU A 86 -15.16 0.60 -6.33
N LYS A 87 -14.43 -0.19 -7.10
CA LYS A 87 -13.50 -1.19 -6.58
C LYS A 87 -12.11 -0.86 -7.09
N ILE A 88 -11.23 -0.46 -6.18
CA ILE A 88 -9.86 -0.05 -6.50
C ILE A 88 -8.88 -1.00 -5.85
N GLU A 89 -7.90 -1.47 -6.61
CA GLU A 89 -6.80 -2.28 -6.11
C GLU A 89 -5.47 -1.63 -6.48
N ILE A 90 -4.55 -1.56 -5.52
CA ILE A 90 -3.18 -1.13 -5.74
C ILE A 90 -2.22 -2.25 -5.34
N ASP A 91 -1.41 -2.67 -6.30
CA ASP A 91 -0.35 -3.68 -6.14
C ASP A 91 -0.79 -5.00 -5.50
N ASN A 92 -2.10 -5.29 -5.53
CA ASN A 92 -2.71 -6.39 -4.81
C ASN A 92 -2.51 -6.32 -3.29
N ALA A 93 -2.04 -5.17 -2.78
CA ALA A 93 -1.77 -4.89 -1.38
C ALA A 93 -2.90 -4.05 -0.77
N TRP A 94 -3.26 -2.94 -1.41
CA TRP A 94 -4.35 -2.08 -0.95
C TRP A 94 -5.61 -2.31 -1.77
N LYS A 95 -6.75 -2.36 -1.08
CA LYS A 95 -8.06 -2.56 -1.69
C LYS A 95 -9.07 -1.59 -1.12
N TYR A 96 -9.92 -1.08 -1.99
CA TYR A 96 -11.15 -0.37 -1.67
C TYR A 96 -12.28 -1.03 -2.45
N ASP A 97 -13.42 -1.30 -1.82
CA ASP A 97 -14.51 -2.05 -2.44
C ASP A 97 -15.84 -1.31 -2.52
N GLY A 98 -15.88 -0.04 -2.10
CA GLY A 98 -17.08 0.81 -2.12
C GLY A 98 -18.15 0.44 -1.09
N THR A 99 -18.13 -0.79 -0.56
CA THR A 99 -19.11 -1.26 0.44
C THR A 99 -18.76 -0.82 1.85
N LYS A 100 -17.46 -0.62 2.10
CA LYS A 100 -16.94 -0.06 3.34
C LYS A 100 -16.16 1.19 2.98
N ASP A 101 -16.43 2.27 3.70
CA ASP A 101 -15.69 3.54 3.57
C ASP A 101 -14.30 3.42 4.25
N SER A 102 -13.55 2.39 3.87
CA SER A 102 -12.26 2.08 4.46
C SER A 102 -11.39 1.32 3.47
N VAL A 103 -10.16 1.77 3.32
CA VAL A 103 -9.11 1.03 2.64
C VAL A 103 -8.67 -0.18 3.49
N ILE A 104 -8.42 -1.31 2.83
CA ILE A 104 -8.05 -2.59 3.45
C ILE A 104 -6.68 -3.01 2.93
N LEU A 105 -5.79 -3.39 3.86
CA LEU A 105 -4.52 -4.05 3.54
C LEU A 105 -4.76 -5.55 3.38
N ALA A 106 -4.29 -6.11 2.26
CA ALA A 106 -4.38 -7.55 2.02
C ALA A 106 -3.57 -8.34 3.06
N ASN A 107 -4.09 -9.50 3.45
CA ASN A 107 -3.40 -10.42 4.38
C ASN A 107 -2.06 -10.94 3.84
N PHE A 108 -1.91 -10.94 2.52
CA PHE A 108 -0.69 -11.33 1.82
C PHE A 108 -0.51 -10.39 0.62
N PHE A 109 0.71 -9.89 0.44
CA PHE A 109 1.07 -9.07 -0.70
C PHE A 109 2.49 -9.41 -1.17
N ASP A 110 2.75 -9.14 -2.46
CA ASP A 110 4.06 -9.36 -3.03
C ASP A 110 4.99 -8.19 -2.69
N LYS A 111 6.00 -8.47 -1.84
CA LYS A 111 7.05 -7.52 -1.46
C LYS A 111 7.74 -6.88 -2.66
N SER A 112 8.00 -7.65 -3.73
CA SER A 112 8.71 -7.14 -4.91
C SER A 112 7.87 -6.12 -5.68
N LYS A 113 6.56 -6.34 -5.75
CA LYS A 113 5.60 -5.42 -6.37
C LYS A 113 5.41 -4.16 -5.52
N VAL A 114 5.19 -4.34 -4.22
CA VAL A 114 5.06 -3.22 -3.25
C VAL A 114 6.31 -2.35 -3.23
N ASN A 115 7.50 -2.94 -3.22
CA ASN A 115 8.75 -2.18 -3.18
C ASN A 115 9.26 -1.73 -4.56
N SER A 116 8.52 -2.02 -5.63
CA SER A 116 8.89 -1.51 -6.94
C SER A 116 8.76 0.02 -6.97
N GLY A 117 9.59 0.68 -7.77
CA GLY A 117 9.47 2.12 -8.05
C GLY A 117 8.24 2.50 -8.88
N LYS A 118 7.22 1.63 -8.89
CA LYS A 118 5.96 1.80 -9.58
C LYS A 118 4.80 1.43 -8.65
N LEU A 119 3.69 2.12 -8.86
CA LEU A 119 2.37 1.82 -8.30
C LEU A 119 1.54 1.27 -9.45
N TYR A 120 1.06 0.03 -9.35
CA TYR A 120 0.11 -0.54 -10.31
C TYR A 120 -1.29 -0.45 -9.74
N TYR A 121 -2.22 0.16 -10.46
CA TYR A 121 -3.60 0.32 -10.03
C TYR A 121 -4.57 -0.35 -10.99
N GLN A 122 -5.72 -0.75 -10.44
CA GLN A 122 -6.90 -1.15 -11.18
C GLN A 122 -8.13 -0.51 -10.54
N ILE A 123 -8.95 0.16 -11.34
CA ILE A 123 -10.20 0.80 -10.96
C ILE A 123 -11.31 0.10 -11.74
N ASN A 124 -12.29 -0.44 -11.02
CA ASN A 124 -13.48 -1.07 -11.57
C ASN A 124 -14.70 -0.30 -11.09
N TYR A 125 -15.56 0.09 -12.02
CA TYR A 125 -16.82 0.78 -11.74
C TYR A 125 -17.99 -0.16 -12.01
N ILE A 126 -18.65 -0.61 -10.94
CA ILE A 126 -19.56 -1.75 -11.03
C ILE A 126 -20.90 -1.45 -11.70
N ASP A 127 -21.26 -0.16 -11.79
CA ASP A 127 -22.48 0.30 -12.44
C ASP A 127 -22.43 0.18 -13.95
N GLU A 128 -21.23 0.09 -14.51
CA GLU A 128 -21.02 -0.04 -15.93
C GLU A 128 -20.39 -1.40 -16.27
N LYS A 129 -21.08 -2.16 -17.12
CA LYS A 129 -20.72 -3.54 -17.38
C LYS A 129 -19.35 -3.59 -18.07
N SER A 130 -18.41 -4.28 -17.43
CA SER A 130 -17.04 -4.48 -17.93
C SER A 130 -16.15 -3.22 -17.90
N PHE A 131 -16.51 -2.19 -17.14
CA PHE A 131 -15.62 -1.05 -16.94
C PHE A 131 -14.43 -1.42 -16.05
N VAL A 132 -13.24 -1.42 -16.64
CA VAL A 132 -11.97 -1.58 -15.92
C VAL A 132 -10.94 -0.63 -16.50
N LEU A 133 -10.41 0.25 -15.65
CA LEU A 133 -9.25 1.08 -15.93
C LEU A 133 -8.05 0.52 -15.16
N ALA A 134 -6.95 0.22 -15.86
CA ALA A 134 -5.73 -0.27 -15.24
C ALA A 134 -4.53 0.54 -15.74
N GLY A 135 -3.58 0.80 -14.84
CA GLY A 135 -2.42 1.62 -15.18
C GLY A 135 -1.27 1.44 -14.21
N SER A 136 -0.18 2.16 -14.49
CA SER A 136 0.98 2.20 -13.60
C SER A 136 1.59 3.59 -13.55
N ILE A 137 2.01 4.00 -12.36
CA ILE A 137 2.60 5.30 -12.07
C ILE A 137 3.98 5.07 -11.47
N LYS A 138 4.98 5.88 -11.85
CA LYS A 138 6.29 5.86 -11.15
C LYS A 138 6.13 6.53 -9.78
N THR A 139 6.62 5.90 -8.72
CA THR A 139 6.48 6.43 -7.34
C THR A 139 7.15 7.79 -7.17
N GLU A 140 8.25 8.05 -7.88
CA GLU A 140 8.91 9.36 -7.92
C GLU A 140 8.01 10.52 -8.39
N LYS A 141 6.93 10.24 -9.13
CA LYS A 141 5.93 11.26 -9.49
C LYS A 141 5.04 11.62 -8.30
N LEU A 142 4.68 10.61 -7.50
CA LEU A 142 3.85 10.79 -6.31
C LEU A 142 4.56 11.65 -5.27
N ASP A 143 5.87 11.44 -5.09
CA ASP A 143 6.70 12.23 -4.17
C ASP A 143 6.80 13.71 -4.58
N LYS A 144 6.57 14.04 -5.85
CA LYS A 144 6.68 15.40 -6.38
C LYS A 144 5.37 16.16 -6.30
N ASP A 145 4.30 15.51 -6.75
CA ASP A 145 3.00 16.15 -6.92
C ASP A 145 1.92 15.06 -7.02
N ILE A 146 1.48 14.56 -5.87
CA ILE A 146 0.48 13.50 -5.80
C ILE A 146 -0.85 13.98 -6.38
N ASP A 147 -1.24 15.22 -6.10
CA ASP A 147 -2.52 15.82 -6.52
C ASP A 147 -2.62 15.86 -8.04
N LYS A 148 -1.57 16.33 -8.73
CA LYS A 148 -1.53 16.31 -10.20
C LYS A 148 -1.65 14.91 -10.78
N VAL A 149 -1.01 13.92 -10.15
CA VAL A 149 -1.11 12.53 -10.63
C VAL A 149 -2.52 11.98 -10.41
N ILE A 150 -3.18 12.36 -9.32
CA ILE A 150 -4.58 12.01 -9.07
C ILE A 150 -5.48 12.65 -10.12
N GLU A 151 -5.31 13.93 -10.42
CA GLU A 151 -6.04 14.62 -11.51
C GLU A 151 -5.90 13.87 -12.84
N GLU A 152 -4.67 13.49 -13.23
CA GLU A 152 -4.44 12.73 -14.48
C GLU A 152 -5.20 11.39 -14.50
N VAL A 153 -5.34 10.71 -13.36
CA VAL A 153 -6.06 9.43 -13.25
C VAL A 153 -7.57 9.63 -13.24
N VAL A 154 -8.05 10.67 -12.56
CA VAL A 154 -9.48 11.03 -12.51
C VAL A 154 -9.98 11.45 -13.89
N ASP A 155 -9.23 12.30 -14.59
CA ASP A 155 -9.56 12.72 -15.95
C ASP A 155 -9.66 11.52 -16.89
N LEU A 156 -8.72 10.58 -16.79
CA LEU A 156 -8.74 9.35 -17.58
C LEU A 156 -9.94 8.47 -17.24
N PHE A 157 -10.31 8.37 -15.96
CA PHE A 157 -11.50 7.64 -15.51
C PHE A 157 -12.77 8.25 -16.10
N LEU A 158 -12.97 9.56 -15.95
CA LEU A 158 -14.15 10.27 -16.44
C LEU A 158 -14.25 10.25 -17.97
N SER A 159 -13.14 10.43 -18.67
CA SER A 159 -13.10 10.34 -20.14
C SER A 159 -13.56 8.96 -20.62
N ARG A 160 -13.08 7.88 -20.00
CA ARG A 160 -13.48 6.51 -20.33
C ARG A 160 -14.94 6.23 -20.00
N LEU A 161 -15.44 6.79 -18.90
CA LEU A 161 -16.82 6.62 -18.48
C LEU A 161 -17.78 7.25 -19.51
N ASN A 162 -17.48 8.47 -19.94
CA ASN A 162 -18.29 9.19 -20.93
C ASN A 162 -18.27 8.53 -22.32
N GLU A 163 -17.16 7.92 -22.74
CA GLU A 163 -17.09 7.16 -24.01
C GLU A 163 -18.05 5.96 -24.05
N ASN A 164 -18.36 5.39 -22.89
CA ASN A 164 -19.23 4.23 -22.79
C ASN A 164 -20.72 4.60 -22.66
N ASP A 165 -21.06 5.80 -22.17
CA ASP A 165 -22.43 6.32 -22.16
C ASP A 165 -22.96 6.67 -23.57
N GLU A 166 -22.08 6.86 -24.55
CA GLU A 166 -22.44 7.18 -25.95
C GLU A 166 -22.69 5.94 -26.85
N ASN A 167 -22.58 4.71 -26.31
CA ASN A 167 -22.79 3.45 -27.04
C ASN A 167 -23.97 2.62 -26.53
#